data_AF-A0A433DHI6-F1
#
_entry.id   AF-A0A433DHI6-F1
#
_cell.length_a   1.000
_cell.length_b   1.000
_cell.length_c   1.000
_cell.angle_alpha   90.00
_cell.angle_beta   90.00
_cell.angle_gamma   90.00
#
_symmetry.space_group_name_H-M   'P 1'
#
loop_
_entity.id
_entity.type
_entity.pdbx_description
1 polymer ?
#
loop_
_entity_poly.entity_id
_entity_poly.type
_entity_poly.pdbx_seq_one_letter_code
_entity_poly.pdbx_strand_id
1 'polypeptide(L)'
;MPSQIFPPISGYGTGYFKSSTIASNSPGYITAHNRASPNDDGAFVFESCTIKPVTPSVISGNSNIAYASTSSAYSLRNSYLGRPWSQYARVIYMHCDIWKHIAPARWSIWSPGNPQTSNVIFWEYQNSGQGDTDTIASFAKVITNSATINPYTLSKLFGDISWIDTA
;
A
#
# COMPACT_ATOMS: atom_id res chain seq x y z
N MET A 1 24.66 9.34 6.14
CA MET A 1 23.21 9.15 6.24
C MET A 1 22.77 8.25 5.09
N PRO A 2 22.14 7.08 5.30
CA PRO A 2 21.54 6.37 4.17
C PRO A 2 20.49 7.29 3.54
N SER A 3 20.58 7.52 2.24
CA SER A 3 19.59 8.29 1.49
C SER A 3 18.21 7.69 1.74
N GLN A 4 17.25 8.49 2.19
CA GLN A 4 15.87 8.04 2.31
C GLN A 4 15.32 7.75 0.92
N ILE A 5 15.21 6.47 0.56
CA ILE A 5 14.57 6.07 -0.69
C ILE A 5 13.07 6.29 -0.52
N PHE A 6 12.52 7.27 -1.23
CA PHE A 6 11.09 7.50 -1.26
C PHE A 6 10.38 6.39 -2.06
N PRO A 7 9.25 5.87 -1.56
CA PRO A 7 8.41 4.96 -2.31
C PRO A 7 7.96 5.53 -3.66
N PRO A 8 7.72 4.67 -4.67
CA PRO A 8 7.34 5.10 -6.01
C PRO A 8 6.02 5.88 -6.02
N ILE A 9 5.07 5.55 -5.13
CA ILE A 9 3.84 6.32 -4.95
C ILE A 9 3.97 7.11 -3.64
N SER A 10 4.41 8.36 -3.74
CA SER A 10 4.62 9.23 -2.59
C SER A 10 4.15 10.65 -2.85
N GLY A 11 3.78 11.35 -1.77
CA GLY A 11 3.30 12.73 -1.86
C GLY A 11 2.21 13.06 -0.85
N TYR A 12 1.71 14.29 -0.94
CA TYR A 12 0.72 14.85 -0.02
C TYR A 12 -0.73 14.74 -0.53
N GLY A 13 -0.92 14.83 -1.85
CA GLY A 13 -2.24 15.00 -2.47
C GLY A 13 -3.15 13.78 -2.41
N THR A 14 -4.24 13.85 -3.18
CA THR A 14 -5.19 12.75 -3.34
C THR A 14 -4.91 12.02 -4.64
N GLY A 15 -4.69 10.70 -4.55
CA GLY A 15 -4.49 9.81 -5.68
C GLY A 15 -5.46 8.62 -5.59
N TYR A 16 -6.15 8.33 -6.69
CA TYR A 16 -7.10 7.22 -6.76
C TYR A 16 -6.71 6.28 -7.89
N PHE A 17 -6.41 5.04 -7.54
CA PHE A 17 -5.97 3.99 -8.44
C PHE A 17 -7.11 2.97 -8.50
N LYS A 18 -7.73 2.82 -9.68
CA LYS A 18 -8.83 1.89 -9.88
C LYS A 18 -8.44 0.82 -10.90
N SER A 19 -8.76 -0.44 -10.62
CA SER A 19 -8.56 -1.57 -11.56
C SER A 19 -7.14 -1.67 -12.12
N SER A 20 -6.14 -1.29 -11.32
CA SER A 20 -4.75 -1.16 -11.76
C SER A 20 -3.89 -2.31 -11.24
N THR A 21 -2.82 -2.64 -11.96
CA THR A 21 -1.75 -3.52 -11.44
C THR A 21 -0.65 -2.67 -10.83
N ILE A 22 -0.39 -2.85 -9.53
CA ILE A 22 0.72 -2.22 -8.82
C ILE A 22 1.82 -3.26 -8.65
N ALA A 23 2.91 -3.10 -9.40
CA ALA A 23 3.96 -4.10 -9.52
C ALA A 23 5.26 -3.67 -8.79
N SER A 24 5.70 -4.46 -7.81
CA SER A 24 6.95 -4.20 -7.05
C SER A 24 8.14 -4.89 -7.71
N ASN A 25 9.18 -4.14 -8.11
CA ASN A 25 10.39 -4.70 -8.72
C ASN A 25 11.54 -4.96 -7.73
N SER A 26 11.49 -4.40 -6.51
CA SER A 26 12.43 -4.65 -5.41
C SER A 26 11.71 -4.64 -4.04
N PRO A 27 12.31 -5.21 -2.97
CA PRO A 27 11.79 -5.08 -1.62
C PRO A 27 11.69 -3.62 -1.18
N GLY A 28 10.70 -3.31 -0.35
CA GLY A 28 10.48 -1.96 0.13
C GLY A 28 9.01 -1.64 0.38
N TYR A 29 8.63 -0.39 0.11
CA TYR A 29 7.30 0.13 0.41
C TYR A 29 6.66 0.63 -0.87
N ILE A 30 5.39 0.32 -1.09
CA ILE A 30 4.64 0.80 -2.27
C ILE A 30 4.31 2.29 -2.10
N THR A 31 3.83 2.68 -0.91
CA THR A 31 3.36 4.04 -0.64
C THR A 31 4.10 4.76 0.48
N ALA A 32 4.20 6.08 0.36
CA ALA A 32 4.49 7.00 1.46
C ALA A 32 3.65 8.28 1.33
N HIS A 33 2.52 8.31 2.04
CA HIS A 33 1.63 9.47 2.06
C HIS A 33 2.08 10.49 3.11
N ASN A 34 2.02 11.78 2.77
CA ASN A 34 2.57 12.88 3.57
C ASN A 34 1.51 13.88 4.06
N ARG A 35 0.24 13.47 4.18
CA ARG A 35 -0.81 14.32 4.78
C ARG A 35 -0.32 14.95 6.09
N ALA A 36 -0.42 16.27 6.24
CA ALA A 36 0.22 16.98 7.35
C ALA A 36 -0.70 17.15 8.57
N SER A 37 -2.02 17.09 8.36
CA SER A 37 -3.03 17.39 9.37
C SER A 37 -4.28 16.51 9.22
N PRO A 38 -5.06 16.30 10.30
CA PRO A 38 -6.33 15.58 10.23
C PRO A 38 -7.41 16.33 9.45
N ASN A 39 -7.18 17.61 9.10
CA ASN A 39 -8.12 18.44 8.33
C ASN A 39 -7.82 18.43 6.82
N ASP A 40 -6.69 17.87 6.39
CA ASP A 40 -6.33 17.86 4.98
C ASP A 40 -7.07 16.74 4.23
N ASP A 41 -7.40 16.93 2.95
CA ASP A 41 -8.15 15.94 2.17
C ASP A 41 -7.27 14.88 1.47
N GLY A 42 -5.95 15.01 1.54
CA GLY A 42 -5.00 14.09 0.89
C GLY A 42 -5.17 12.62 1.28
N ALA A 43 -5.25 11.72 0.31
CA ALA A 43 -5.32 10.27 0.51
C ALA A 43 -4.79 9.50 -0.70
N PHE A 44 -4.19 8.34 -0.50
CA PHE A 44 -4.05 7.36 -1.59
C PHE A 44 -5.09 6.26 -1.43
N VAL A 45 -5.90 6.04 -2.47
CA VAL A 45 -6.93 5.01 -2.50
C VAL A 45 -6.66 4.05 -3.64
N PHE A 46 -6.59 2.76 -3.33
CA PHE A 46 -6.47 1.67 -4.30
C PHE A 46 -7.76 0.87 -4.25
N GLU A 47 -8.53 0.90 -5.34
CA GLU A 47 -9.79 0.19 -5.50
C GLU A 47 -9.65 -0.90 -6.57
N SER A 48 -9.99 -2.14 -6.24
CA SER A 48 -10.00 -3.27 -7.19
C SER A 48 -8.65 -3.47 -7.90
N CYS A 49 -7.54 -3.16 -7.22
CA CYS A 49 -6.20 -3.28 -7.79
C CYS A 49 -5.58 -4.66 -7.53
N THR A 50 -4.62 -5.06 -8.37
CA THR A 50 -3.77 -6.23 -8.13
C THR A 50 -2.40 -5.79 -7.64
N ILE A 51 -1.99 -6.24 -6.45
CA ILE A 51 -0.71 -5.90 -5.83
C ILE A 51 0.21 -7.12 -5.91
N LYS A 52 1.21 -7.05 -6.80
CA LYS A 52 2.08 -8.20 -7.14
C LYS A 52 3.55 -7.79 -7.33
N PRO A 53 4.51 -8.71 -7.27
CA PRO A 53 5.87 -8.42 -7.72
C PRO A 53 5.96 -8.40 -9.26
N VAL A 54 6.97 -7.72 -9.80
CA VAL A 54 7.41 -7.86 -11.20
C VAL A 54 8.15 -9.19 -11.32
N THR A 55 7.74 -10.04 -12.26
CA THR A 55 8.47 -11.26 -12.65
C THR A 55 9.50 -10.94 -13.74
N PRO A 56 10.68 -11.58 -13.73
CA PRO A 56 10.91 -12.60 -14.75
C PRO A 56 11.39 -13.91 -14.12
N SER A 57 10.81 -15.04 -14.52
CA SER A 57 11.36 -16.36 -14.19
C SER A 57 12.76 -16.50 -14.79
N VAL A 58 13.85 -16.43 -13.99
CA VAL A 58 15.00 -17.36 -14.07
C VAL A 58 15.81 -17.33 -12.75
N ILE A 59 16.07 -18.51 -12.19
CA ILE A 59 17.11 -18.80 -11.20
C ILE A 59 18.32 -19.32 -11.99
N SER A 60 19.44 -18.59 -12.05
CA SER A 60 20.78 -19.18 -11.93
C SER A 60 21.87 -18.11 -11.82
N GLY A 61 22.75 -18.28 -10.84
CA GLY A 61 24.18 -18.08 -11.08
C GLY A 61 24.88 -16.83 -10.56
N ASN A 62 24.29 -15.62 -10.56
CA ASN A 62 25.04 -14.44 -10.15
C ASN A 62 24.18 -13.24 -9.70
N SER A 63 24.81 -12.44 -8.84
CA SER A 63 24.38 -11.25 -8.09
C SER A 63 23.42 -10.28 -8.81
N ASN A 64 22.21 -10.15 -8.25
CA ASN A 64 21.41 -8.93 -8.02
C ASN A 64 19.92 -9.29 -8.11
N ILE A 65 19.34 -9.59 -6.94
CA ILE A 65 18.11 -10.36 -6.75
C ILE A 65 16.90 -9.71 -7.45
N ALA A 66 16.48 -10.31 -8.57
CA ALA A 66 15.18 -10.14 -9.19
C ALA A 66 14.18 -11.16 -8.61
N TYR A 67 12.95 -10.73 -8.35
CA TYR A 67 11.88 -11.57 -7.80
C TYR A 67 11.52 -12.74 -8.72
N ALA A 68 11.94 -13.95 -8.34
CA ALA A 68 11.44 -15.18 -8.94
C ALA A 68 10.06 -15.53 -8.37
N SER A 69 9.15 -16.04 -9.19
CA SER A 69 7.84 -16.54 -8.79
C SER A 69 7.89 -17.91 -8.07
N THR A 70 8.96 -18.18 -7.31
CA THR A 70 9.13 -19.39 -6.51
C THR A 70 9.01 -19.08 -5.01
N SER A 71 8.54 -20.06 -4.23
CA SER A 71 8.23 -19.97 -2.80
C SER A 71 9.37 -19.43 -1.91
N SER A 72 10.62 -19.51 -2.33
CA SER A 72 11.78 -18.98 -1.61
C SER A 72 12.00 -17.47 -1.78
N ALA A 73 11.55 -16.84 -2.87
CA ALA A 73 11.57 -15.37 -3.01
C ALA A 73 10.39 -14.69 -2.29
N TYR A 74 9.27 -15.42 -2.17
CA TYR A 74 8.17 -15.06 -1.27
C TYR A 74 8.53 -15.22 0.21
N SER A 75 9.56 -16.03 0.55
CA SER A 75 9.85 -16.42 1.93
C SER A 75 10.29 -15.27 2.83
N LEU A 76 10.88 -14.21 2.27
CA LEU A 76 11.32 -13.08 3.07
C LEU A 76 10.17 -12.10 3.40
N ARG A 77 9.12 -12.05 2.58
CA ARG A 77 7.96 -11.13 2.75
C ARG A 77 8.37 -9.71 3.17
N ASN A 78 9.39 -9.14 2.52
CA ASN A 78 10.01 -7.86 2.91
C ASN A 78 9.42 -6.63 2.18
N SER A 79 8.24 -6.77 1.57
CA SER A 79 7.51 -5.66 0.94
C SER A 79 6.31 -5.23 1.78
N TYR A 80 5.96 -3.95 1.75
CA TYR A 80 4.87 -3.38 2.52
C TYR A 80 3.97 -2.52 1.62
N LEU A 81 2.68 -2.49 1.93
CA LEU A 81 1.68 -1.62 1.29
C LEU A 81 2.04 -0.14 1.46
N GLY A 82 2.71 0.22 2.56
CA GLY A 82 3.21 1.56 2.77
C GLY A 82 3.90 1.77 4.11
N ARG A 83 4.39 3.00 4.27
CA ARG A 83 4.88 3.57 5.52
C ARG A 83 4.49 5.05 5.62
N PRO A 84 4.33 5.61 6.83
CA PRO A 84 3.84 6.98 6.98
C PRO A 84 4.97 7.99 6.82
N TRP A 85 4.94 8.86 5.79
CA TRP A 85 5.89 9.97 5.73
C TRP A 85 5.55 11.04 6.80
N SER A 86 4.26 11.17 7.11
CA SER A 86 3.74 12.00 8.18
C SER A 86 2.81 11.21 9.10
N GLN A 87 2.68 11.63 10.36
CA GLN A 87 1.84 11.02 11.39
C GLN A 87 0.35 10.97 11.03
N TYR A 88 -0.10 11.73 10.03
CA TYR A 88 -1.48 11.72 9.52
C TYR A 88 -1.62 11.00 8.17
N ALA A 89 -0.57 10.30 7.69
CA ALA A 89 -0.58 9.57 6.42
C ALA A 89 -1.84 8.74 6.24
N ARG A 90 -2.42 8.80 5.03
CA ARG A 90 -3.70 8.15 4.72
C ARG A 90 -3.62 7.34 3.43
N VAL A 91 -3.76 6.02 3.58
CA VAL A 91 -3.70 5.05 2.50
C VAL A 91 -4.76 3.98 2.72
N ILE A 92 -5.59 3.73 1.71
CA ILE A 92 -6.68 2.77 1.73
C ILE A 92 -6.49 1.78 0.57
N TYR A 93 -6.51 0.48 0.88
CA TYR A 93 -6.61 -0.59 -0.12
C TYR A 93 -7.97 -1.29 0.03
N MET A 94 -8.82 -1.25 -0.98
CA MET A 94 -10.15 -1.86 -0.95
C MET A 94 -10.42 -2.73 -2.18
N HIS A 95 -10.99 -3.90 -1.96
CA HIS A 95 -11.28 -4.90 -2.99
C HIS A 95 -10.04 -5.35 -3.81
N CYS A 96 -8.85 -5.21 -3.24
CA CYS A 96 -7.60 -5.52 -3.92
C CYS A 96 -7.21 -7.00 -3.76
N ASP A 97 -6.57 -7.57 -4.78
CA ASP A 97 -5.87 -8.86 -4.69
C ASP A 97 -4.42 -8.60 -4.26
N ILE A 98 -4.06 -8.97 -3.02
CA ILE A 98 -2.76 -8.68 -2.40
C ILE A 98 -1.94 -9.95 -2.28
N TRP A 99 -0.89 -10.08 -3.09
CA TRP A 99 -0.10 -11.31 -3.17
C TRP A 99 0.89 -11.46 -2.01
N LYS A 100 1.30 -12.72 -1.73
CA LYS A 100 2.12 -13.15 -0.58
C LYS A 100 3.51 -12.49 -0.44
N HIS A 101 3.99 -11.73 -1.42
CA HIS A 101 5.23 -10.95 -1.30
C HIS A 101 5.15 -9.82 -0.25
N ILE A 102 3.93 -9.39 0.10
CA ILE A 102 3.69 -8.43 1.18
C ILE A 102 3.86 -9.10 2.55
N ALA A 103 4.58 -8.43 3.44
CA ALA A 103 4.79 -8.77 4.84
C ALA A 103 3.47 -9.08 5.54
N PRO A 104 3.43 -10.01 6.53
CA PRO A 104 2.22 -10.23 7.31
C PRO A 104 1.74 -8.96 8.00
N ALA A 105 2.68 -8.14 8.51
CA ALA A 105 2.38 -6.84 9.11
C ALA A 105 1.73 -5.84 8.13
N ARG A 106 1.95 -6.01 6.82
CA ARG A 106 1.46 -5.20 5.67
C ARG A 106 1.95 -3.75 5.64
N TRP A 107 2.12 -3.12 6.78
CA TRP A 107 2.54 -1.74 6.95
C TRP A 107 3.80 -1.68 7.79
N SER A 108 4.64 -0.67 7.52
CA SER A 108 5.86 -0.44 8.28
C SER A 108 5.85 0.95 8.91
N ILE A 109 6.58 1.09 10.01
CA ILE A 109 6.88 2.40 10.58
C ILE A 109 7.76 3.20 9.60
N TRP A 110 7.81 4.51 9.76
CA TRP A 110 8.71 5.33 8.95
C TRP A 110 10.19 5.00 9.22
N SER A 111 10.58 5.00 10.50
CA SER A 111 11.90 4.60 10.98
C SER A 111 11.88 4.31 12.49
N PRO A 112 12.84 3.55 13.05
CA PRO A 112 12.86 3.23 14.48
C PRO A 112 12.86 4.44 15.43
N GLY A 113 13.57 5.52 15.08
CA GLY A 113 13.64 6.74 15.88
C GLY A 113 12.53 7.76 15.59
N ASN A 114 11.74 7.52 14.56
CA ASN A 114 10.65 8.40 14.16
C ASN A 114 9.58 7.55 13.44
N PRO A 115 8.68 6.86 14.17
CA PRO A 115 7.77 5.88 13.57
C PRO A 115 6.62 6.49 12.78
N GLN A 116 6.16 7.71 13.14
CA GLN A 116 5.07 8.44 12.47
C GLN A 116 3.72 7.68 12.43
N THR A 117 3.37 6.90 13.46
CA THR A 117 2.19 6.01 13.43
C THR A 117 0.97 6.49 14.21
N SER A 118 1.04 7.62 14.91
CA SER A 118 0.04 8.01 15.92
C SER A 118 -1.37 8.25 15.37
N ASN A 119 -1.50 8.83 14.18
CA ASN A 119 -2.79 9.28 13.63
C ASN A 119 -3.02 8.79 12.19
N VAL A 120 -2.34 7.73 11.78
CA VAL A 120 -2.40 7.24 10.41
C VAL A 120 -3.74 6.59 10.11
N ILE A 121 -4.18 6.70 8.85
CA ILE A 121 -5.34 6.01 8.31
C ILE A 121 -4.80 5.00 7.30
N PHE A 122 -4.37 3.85 7.79
CA PHE A 122 -3.89 2.72 6.98
C PHE A 122 -4.91 1.60 7.04
N TRP A 123 -5.80 1.58 6.04
CA TRP A 123 -7.00 0.75 6.05
C TRP A 123 -7.02 -0.25 4.91
N GLU A 124 -7.53 -1.43 5.21
CA GLU A 124 -7.76 -2.51 4.26
C GLU A 124 -9.24 -2.91 4.32
N TYR A 125 -9.90 -3.08 3.17
CA TYR A 125 -11.32 -3.45 3.12
C TYR A 125 -11.58 -4.50 2.04
N GLN A 126 -12.07 -5.68 2.44
CA GLN A 126 -12.44 -6.77 1.52
C GLN A 126 -11.34 -7.10 0.49
N ASN A 127 -10.08 -7.07 0.92
CA ASN A 127 -8.95 -7.52 0.09
C ASN A 127 -8.85 -9.06 0.11
N SER A 128 -8.29 -9.64 -0.95
CA SER A 128 -8.06 -11.08 -1.12
C SER A 128 -6.58 -11.39 -1.33
N GLY A 129 -6.22 -12.66 -1.58
CA GLY A 129 -4.85 -13.09 -1.89
C GLY A 129 -3.90 -13.23 -0.68
N GLN A 130 -4.36 -12.87 0.52
CA GLN A 130 -3.56 -12.85 1.74
C GLN A 130 -3.21 -14.27 2.24
N GLY A 131 -1.94 -14.53 2.54
CA GLY A 131 -1.46 -15.80 3.08
C GLY A 131 -1.47 -15.87 4.62
N ASP A 132 -2.12 -16.92 5.15
CA ASP A 132 -2.04 -17.66 6.43
C ASP A 132 -1.85 -16.94 7.79
N THR A 133 -1.68 -15.62 7.86
CA THR A 133 -1.47 -14.92 9.15
C THR A 133 -2.07 -13.52 9.13
N ASP A 134 -3.16 -13.31 9.86
CA ASP A 134 -3.93 -12.05 9.94
C ASP A 134 -3.29 -10.97 10.83
N THR A 135 -2.01 -11.08 11.16
CA THR A 135 -1.33 -10.13 12.04
C THR A 135 -0.89 -8.89 11.28
N ILE A 136 -1.76 -7.88 11.21
CA ILE A 136 -1.42 -6.54 10.70
C ILE A 136 -0.66 -5.71 11.72
N ALA A 137 0.05 -4.67 11.27
CA ALA A 137 0.67 -3.70 12.15
C ALA A 137 -0.37 -3.04 13.08
N SER A 138 -0.03 -2.83 14.35
CA SER A 138 -0.97 -2.36 15.39
C SER A 138 -1.59 -0.98 15.14
N PHE A 139 -0.99 -0.19 14.24
CA PHE A 139 -1.47 1.13 13.82
C PHE A 139 -2.30 1.10 12.52
N ALA A 140 -2.48 -0.07 11.91
CA ALA A 140 -3.33 -0.28 10.74
C ALA A 140 -4.66 -0.95 11.14
N LYS A 141 -5.65 -0.93 10.25
CA LYS A 141 -6.97 -1.54 10.49
C LYS A 141 -7.47 -2.30 9.27
N VAL A 142 -7.94 -3.53 9.47
CA VAL A 142 -8.85 -4.18 8.53
C VAL A 142 -10.26 -3.72 8.88
N ILE A 143 -10.91 -3.05 7.94
CA ILE A 143 -12.25 -2.50 8.09
C ILE A 143 -13.27 -3.57 7.68
N THR A 144 -14.35 -3.69 8.44
CA THR A 144 -15.46 -4.61 8.17
C THR A 144 -16.75 -3.88 7.82
N ASN A 145 -16.97 -2.69 8.38
CA ASN A 145 -18.15 -1.87 8.10
C ASN A 145 -17.93 -1.02 6.83
N SER A 146 -18.76 -1.25 5.80
CA SER A 146 -18.72 -0.49 4.54
C SER A 146 -18.95 1.02 4.74
N ALA A 147 -19.71 1.43 5.76
CA ALA A 147 -19.96 2.84 6.05
C ALA A 147 -18.67 3.62 6.36
N THR A 148 -17.67 2.96 6.95
CA THR A 148 -16.35 3.56 7.24
C THR A 148 -15.54 3.81 5.97
N ILE A 149 -15.71 2.98 4.94
CA ILE A 149 -15.00 3.08 3.66
C ILE A 149 -15.73 3.96 2.65
N ASN A 150 -17.06 4.07 2.76
CA ASN A 150 -17.89 4.85 1.84
C ASN A 150 -17.33 6.25 1.48
N PRO A 151 -16.79 7.06 2.42
CA PRO A 151 -16.18 8.36 2.09
C PRO A 151 -14.99 8.29 1.12
N TYR A 152 -14.34 7.13 1.01
CA TYR A 152 -13.19 6.89 0.15
C TYR A 152 -13.54 6.27 -1.20
N THR A 153 -14.82 6.07 -1.51
CA THR A 153 -15.25 5.70 -2.88
C THR A 153 -15.06 6.88 -3.83
N LEU A 154 -14.81 6.61 -5.12
CA LEU A 154 -14.41 7.63 -6.11
C LEU A 154 -15.31 8.88 -6.10
N SER A 155 -16.63 8.72 -6.16
CA SER A 155 -17.59 9.82 -6.18
C SER A 155 -17.73 10.52 -4.83
N LYS A 156 -17.48 9.84 -3.71
CA LYS A 156 -17.49 10.47 -2.38
C LYS A 156 -16.21 11.22 -2.07
N LEU A 157 -15.08 10.73 -2.55
CA LEU A 157 -13.77 11.33 -2.32
C LEU A 157 -13.59 12.61 -3.14
N PHE A 158 -14.00 12.61 -4.41
CA PHE A 158 -13.85 13.77 -5.29
C PHE A 158 -15.12 14.62 -5.44
N GLY A 159 -16.28 14.09 -5.05
CA GLY A 159 -17.56 14.75 -5.28
C GLY A 159 -17.95 14.69 -6.75
N ASP A 160 -17.55 15.70 -7.52
CA ASP A 160 -17.79 15.73 -8.97
C ASP A 160 -16.71 14.92 -9.71
N ILE A 161 -17.18 13.99 -10.53
CA ILE A 161 -16.35 13.07 -11.31
C ILE A 161 -16.61 13.18 -12.81
N SER A 162 -17.30 14.24 -13.28
CA SER A 162 -17.63 14.42 -14.71
C SER A 162 -16.40 14.57 -15.61
N TRP A 163 -15.25 14.85 -15.02
CA TRP A 163 -13.95 14.97 -15.70
C TRP A 163 -13.24 13.62 -15.87
N ILE A 164 -13.73 12.56 -15.21
CA ILE A 164 -13.19 11.21 -15.34
C ILE A 164 -13.83 10.52 -16.54
N ASP A 165 -13.01 9.94 -17.41
CA ASP A 165 -13.50 9.07 -18.47
C ASP A 165 -14.04 7.76 -17.88
N THR A 166 -15.31 7.47 -18.14
CA THR A 166 -16.01 6.29 -17.63
C THR A 166 -16.34 5.27 -18.72
N ALA A 167 -15.90 5.52 -19.96
CA ALA A 167 -16.19 4.68 -21.13
C ALA A 167 -15.37 3.39 -21.16
#